data_AF-A0AAW2P312-F1
#
_entry.id   AF-A0AAW2P312-F1
#
_cell.length_a   1.000
_cell.length_b   1.000
_cell.length_c   1.000
_cell.angle_alpha   90.00
_cell.angle_beta   90.00
_cell.angle_gamma   90.00
#
_symmetry.space_group_name_H-M   'P 1'
#
loop_
_entity.id
_entity.type
_entity.pdbx_description
1 polymer ?
#
loop_
_entity_poly.entity_id
_entity_poly.type
_entity_poly.pdbx_seq_one_letter_code
_entity_poly.pdbx_strand_id
1 'polypeptide(L)'
;MHQAISRLQRTSSDQEKTIDGLRGLCEELGKKISQENFDFGFAKLQVEHYRTGVEHSLRKEVESYRAEVDSLRHENIDLLNRLKSNGKEGTFSTFKLDRELQNRISCLQNQMLPLLVDSWQLGRKLIEYVKANGSYPLKKGAASATCLDGQVLVECEVKLQGLERAAENLAISMQTVSGVLQAKSALLQENFHSVGMDPQAPRSDDESYKWKQKSEDIIRSQLKAETLLTSLLREKLYSKDLEIEQLQAELAAAVRGNDVLKCEVQNALDNLSCINHKMKELELQMMKKDETINHLQGDLQECKKELAIVRGILPKVSEERDLMWNEVKQYTEKNMLLNSEINVLRKKIEALDEDILLKEGQITILKDSMGKPFDLLASPDSSENFWTNAR
;
A
#
# COMPACT_ATOMS: atom_id res chain seq x y z
N MET A 1 19.64 42.74 38.70
CA MET A 1 19.02 41.47 39.14
C MET A 1 17.48 41.54 39.16
N HIS A 2 16.86 42.51 39.83
CA HIS A 2 15.39 42.69 39.85
C HIS A 2 14.72 42.76 38.48
N GLN A 3 15.31 43.47 37.50
CA GLN A 3 14.72 43.62 36.16
C GLN A 3 14.68 42.30 35.36
N ALA A 4 15.63 41.39 35.57
CA ALA A 4 15.63 40.07 34.93
C ALA A 4 14.56 39.16 35.54
N ILE A 5 14.40 39.21 36.87
CA ILE A 5 13.37 38.47 37.60
C ILE A 5 11.97 38.92 37.18
N SER A 6 11.72 40.23 37.07
CA SER A 6 10.42 40.74 36.61
C SER A 6 10.12 40.42 35.14
N ARG A 7 11.14 40.28 34.28
CA ARG A 7 10.95 39.81 32.90
C ARG A 7 10.58 38.33 32.87
N LEU A 8 11.30 37.51 33.64
CA LEU A 8 11.03 36.08 33.75
C LEU A 8 9.62 35.80 34.32
N GLN A 9 9.20 36.53 35.35
CA GLN A 9 7.84 36.42 35.91
C GLN A 9 6.77 36.78 34.89
N ARG A 10 6.98 37.83 34.08
CA ARG A 10 6.04 38.18 33.01
C ARG A 10 5.95 37.08 31.96
N THR A 11 7.09 36.58 31.50
CA THR A 11 7.13 35.48 30.52
C THR A 11 6.48 34.22 31.06
N SER A 12 6.73 33.86 32.32
CA SER A 12 6.09 32.72 32.98
C SER A 12 4.57 32.90 33.08
N SER A 13 4.09 34.10 33.44
CA SER A 13 2.66 34.39 33.51
C SER A 13 1.98 34.35 32.14
N ASP A 14 2.64 34.83 31.09
CA ASP A 14 2.11 34.77 29.72
C ASP A 14 2.11 33.34 29.17
N GLN A 15 3.12 32.54 29.55
CA GLN A 15 3.16 31.10 29.26
C GLN A 15 2.04 30.34 29.98
N GLU A 16 1.77 30.64 31.25
CA GLU A 16 0.67 30.05 32.02
C GLU A 16 -0.68 30.31 31.34
N LYS A 17 -0.94 31.56 30.92
CA LYS A 17 -2.17 31.92 30.19
C LYS A 17 -2.30 31.20 28.85
N THR A 18 -1.17 30.99 28.16
CA THR A 18 -1.15 30.26 26.89
C THR A 18 -1.47 28.78 27.12
N ILE A 19 -0.92 28.19 28.18
CA ILE A 19 -1.19 26.81 28.58
C ILE A 19 -2.67 26.65 28.94
N ASP A 20 -3.24 27.58 29.71
CA ASP A 20 -4.66 27.55 30.07
C ASP A 20 -5.57 27.71 28.85
N GLY A 21 -5.21 28.59 27.90
CA GLY A 21 -5.92 28.72 26.63
C GLY A 21 -5.89 27.44 25.78
N LEU A 22 -4.75 26.77 25.71
CA LEU A 22 -4.61 25.47 25.03
C LEU A 22 -5.41 24.36 25.74
N ARG A 23 -5.46 24.38 27.07
CA ARG A 23 -6.23 23.43 27.87
C ARG A 23 -7.74 23.60 27.64
N GLY A 24 -8.22 24.85 27.58
CA GLY A 24 -9.60 25.17 27.20
C GLY A 24 -9.96 24.73 25.79
N LEU A 25 -9.05 24.93 24.82
CA LEU A 25 -9.21 24.44 23.43
C LEU A 25 -9.30 22.91 23.36
N CYS A 26 -8.52 22.19 24.17
CA CYS A 26 -8.61 20.72 24.27
C CYS A 26 -9.94 20.25 24.86
N GLU A 27 -10.49 20.97 25.83
CA GLU A 27 -11.82 20.67 26.38
C GLU A 27 -12.95 20.98 25.38
N GLU A 28 -12.82 22.05 24.61
CA GLU A 28 -13.77 22.43 23.55
C GLU A 28 -13.72 21.45 22.36
N LEU A 29 -12.52 20.96 22.02
CA LEU A 29 -12.33 19.87 21.07
C LEU A 29 -12.91 18.55 21.61
N GLY A 30 -12.74 18.28 22.91
CA GLY A 30 -13.33 17.15 23.63
C GLY A 30 -14.85 17.10 23.53
N LYS A 31 -15.52 18.26 23.59
CA LYS A 31 -16.98 18.39 23.44
C LYS A 31 -17.45 18.25 21.98
N LYS A 32 -16.62 18.59 20.98
CA LYS A 32 -16.92 18.32 19.56
C LYS A 32 -16.75 16.84 19.16
N ILE A 33 -15.89 16.11 19.88
CA ILE A 33 -15.58 14.69 19.63
C ILE A 33 -16.76 13.75 19.96
N SER A 34 -17.72 14.17 20.79
CA SER A 34 -18.88 13.32 21.11
C SER A 34 -19.88 13.15 19.97
N GLN A 35 -19.70 13.84 18.83
CA GLN A 35 -20.70 13.87 17.75
C GLN A 35 -20.30 13.12 16.47
N GLU A 36 -19.02 12.89 16.15
CA GLU A 36 -18.64 12.23 14.88
C GLU A 36 -17.38 11.33 14.95
N ASN A 37 -17.60 10.05 14.61
CA ASN A 37 -16.74 9.07 13.94
C ASN A 37 -15.49 8.48 14.62
N PHE A 38 -15.55 7.15 14.80
CA PHE A 38 -14.51 6.22 15.25
C PHE A 38 -13.18 6.28 14.46
N ASP A 39 -13.19 6.73 13.20
CA ASP A 39 -12.00 6.76 12.33
C ASP A 39 -10.93 7.77 12.79
N PHE A 40 -11.33 8.88 13.42
CA PHE A 40 -10.37 9.87 13.92
C PHE A 40 -9.60 9.37 15.16
N GLY A 41 -10.23 8.51 15.98
CA GLY A 41 -9.61 7.93 17.17
C GLY A 41 -8.44 7.01 16.83
N PHE A 42 -8.54 6.25 15.74
CA PHE A 42 -7.47 5.36 15.27
C PHE A 42 -6.27 6.14 14.73
N ALA A 43 -6.50 7.18 13.92
CA ALA A 43 -5.44 8.06 13.43
C ALA A 43 -4.71 8.79 14.58
N LYS A 44 -5.46 9.24 15.60
CA LYS A 44 -4.88 9.86 16.80
C LYS A 44 -4.04 8.86 17.62
N LEU A 45 -4.52 7.64 17.82
CA LEU A 45 -3.77 6.57 18.50
C LEU A 45 -2.50 6.19 17.74
N GLN A 46 -2.55 6.16 16.40
CA GLN A 46 -1.41 5.86 15.56
C GLN A 46 -0.34 6.96 15.67
N VAL A 47 -0.72 8.24 15.59
CA VAL A 47 0.19 9.38 15.78
C VAL A 47 0.80 9.37 17.19
N GLU A 48 -0.01 9.09 18.22
CA GLU A 48 0.49 8.97 19.60
C GLU A 48 1.44 7.79 19.80
N HIS A 49 1.21 6.66 19.12
CA HIS A 49 2.10 5.52 19.12
C HIS A 49 3.45 5.86 18.48
N TYR A 50 3.44 6.53 17.31
CA TYR A 50 4.67 7.03 16.68
C TYR A 50 5.39 8.06 17.54
N ARG A 51 4.66 9.02 18.12
CA ARG A 51 5.22 10.04 19.02
C ARG A 51 5.90 9.42 20.23
N THR A 52 5.26 8.45 20.88
CA THR A 52 5.81 7.74 22.04
C THR A 52 7.03 6.89 21.67
N GLY A 53 7.04 6.27 20.49
CA GLY A 53 8.19 5.51 19.98
C GLY A 53 9.41 6.40 19.69
N VAL A 54 9.19 7.58 19.07
CA VAL A 54 10.24 8.58 18.85
C VAL A 54 10.75 9.13 20.18
N GLU A 55 9.85 9.48 21.10
CA GLU A 55 10.20 9.95 22.44
C GLU A 55 11.04 8.93 23.22
N HIS A 56 10.66 7.65 23.18
CA HIS A 56 11.42 6.59 23.83
C HIS A 56 12.81 6.40 23.22
N SER A 57 12.91 6.48 21.89
CA SER A 57 14.19 6.38 21.17
C SER A 57 15.12 7.53 21.54
N LEU A 58 14.61 8.77 21.55
CA LEU A 58 15.36 9.96 21.96
C LEU A 58 15.81 9.88 23.43
N ARG A 59 14.99 9.37 24.35
CA ARG A 59 15.40 9.16 25.75
C ARG A 59 16.56 8.18 25.86
N LYS A 60 16.49 7.06 25.13
CA LYS A 60 17.56 6.05 25.10
C LYS A 60 18.86 6.63 24.53
N GLU A 61 18.76 7.47 23.52
CA GLU A 61 19.90 8.18 22.91
C GLU A 61 20.53 9.17 23.89
N VAL A 62 19.73 9.96 24.60
CA VAL A 62 20.19 10.87 25.66
C VAL A 62 20.88 10.13 26.81
N GLU A 63 20.34 8.98 27.23
CA GLU A 63 20.97 8.12 28.25
C GLU A 63 22.31 7.54 27.77
N SER A 64 22.39 7.14 26.49
CA SER A 64 23.63 6.68 25.86
C SER A 64 24.70 7.77 25.83
N TYR A 65 24.35 8.98 25.38
CA TYR A 65 25.28 10.11 25.39
C TYR A 65 25.73 10.51 26.79
N ARG A 66 24.84 10.40 27.79
CA ARG A 66 25.22 10.63 29.19
C ARG A 66 26.25 9.61 29.66
N ALA A 67 26.05 8.33 29.37
CA ALA A 67 26.99 7.27 29.72
C ALA A 67 28.36 7.46 29.02
N GLU A 68 28.36 7.91 27.76
CA GLU A 68 29.58 8.23 27.02
C GLU A 68 30.35 9.41 27.63
N VAL A 69 29.64 10.51 27.95
CA VAL A 69 30.24 11.66 28.64
C VAL A 69 30.84 11.26 29.98
N ASP A 70 30.15 10.41 30.75
CA ASP A 70 30.68 9.90 32.02
C ASP A 70 31.90 9.00 31.79
N SER A 71 31.90 8.14 30.77
CA SER A 71 33.06 7.31 30.41
C SER A 71 34.28 8.16 30.02
N LEU A 72 34.11 9.16 29.16
CA LEU A 72 35.15 10.10 28.76
C LEU A 72 35.68 10.94 29.93
N ARG A 73 34.82 11.26 30.90
CA ARG A 73 35.24 11.92 32.14
C ARG A 73 36.14 11.03 32.99
N HIS A 74 35.79 9.76 33.16
CA HIS A 74 36.63 8.81 33.89
C HIS A 74 37.98 8.60 33.20
N GLU A 75 37.98 8.47 31.87
CA GLU A 75 39.21 8.35 31.08
C GLU A 75 40.11 9.59 31.21
N ASN A 76 39.53 10.79 31.13
CA ASN A 76 40.28 12.04 31.31
C ASN A 76 40.88 12.16 32.72
N ILE A 77 40.15 11.72 33.75
CA ILE A 77 40.66 11.67 35.13
C ILE A 77 41.85 10.70 35.22
N ASP A 78 41.76 9.52 34.60
CA ASP A 78 42.84 8.53 34.56
C ASP A 78 44.08 9.04 33.80
N LEU A 79 43.88 9.70 32.65
CA LEU A 79 44.96 10.33 31.89
C LEU A 79 45.64 11.45 32.69
N LEU A 80 44.86 12.27 33.39
CA LEU A 80 45.39 13.31 34.27
C LEU A 80 46.21 12.71 35.43
N ASN A 81 45.75 11.61 36.02
CA ASN A 81 46.47 10.90 37.08
C ASN A 81 47.79 10.32 36.56
N ARG A 82 47.81 9.79 35.33
CA ARG A 82 49.04 9.30 34.65
C ARG A 82 50.02 10.41 34.30
N LEU A 83 49.54 11.60 33.93
CA LEU A 83 50.39 12.76 33.66
C LEU A 83 50.98 13.35 34.95
N LYS A 84 50.26 13.25 36.07
CA LYS A 84 50.73 13.69 37.39
C LYS A 84 51.74 12.73 38.04
N SER A 85 51.77 11.44 37.67
CA SER A 85 52.83 10.54 38.14
C SER A 85 54.13 10.81 37.38
N ASN A 86 55.01 11.61 37.99
CA ASN A 86 56.32 12.00 37.45
C ASN A 86 57.15 10.82 36.90
N GLY A 87 57.25 10.72 35.57
CA GLY A 87 58.44 10.38 34.77
C GLY A 87 59.23 9.08 35.01
N LYS A 88 58.92 8.25 36.02
CA LYS A 88 59.68 7.01 36.33
C LYS A 88 58.99 5.72 35.86
N GLU A 89 57.92 5.85 35.09
CA GLU A 89 56.93 4.78 34.87
C GLU A 89 56.92 4.24 33.42
N GLY A 90 57.98 4.48 32.63
CA GLY A 90 58.09 3.98 31.25
C GLY A 90 58.05 2.45 31.14
N THR A 91 58.53 1.74 32.17
CA THR A 91 58.55 0.27 32.21
C THR A 91 57.33 -0.33 32.93
N PHE A 92 56.66 0.44 33.80
CA PHE A 92 55.47 -0.01 34.54
C PHE A 92 54.18 0.19 33.72
N SER A 93 54.14 1.19 32.85
CA SER A 93 52.97 1.50 32.00
C SER A 93 52.78 0.49 30.86
N THR A 94 53.85 -0.02 30.26
CA THR A 94 53.80 -1.08 29.24
C THR A 94 53.41 -2.43 29.83
N PHE A 95 53.95 -2.79 31.00
CA PHE A 95 53.56 -4.00 31.74
C PHE A 95 52.08 -3.97 32.18
N LYS A 96 51.59 -2.80 32.62
CA LYS A 96 50.17 -2.63 33.00
C LYS A 96 49.24 -2.72 31.79
N LEU A 97 49.64 -2.15 30.65
CA LEU A 97 48.89 -2.25 29.40
C LEU A 97 48.86 -3.68 28.85
N ASP A 98 50.00 -4.37 28.85
CA ASP A 98 50.09 -5.75 28.38
C ASP A 98 49.24 -6.70 29.24
N ARG A 99 49.25 -6.51 30.56
CA ARG A 99 48.39 -7.26 31.49
C ARG A 99 46.91 -6.96 31.29
N GLU A 100 46.55 -5.70 31.04
CA GLU A 100 45.16 -5.31 30.76
C GLU A 100 44.66 -5.88 29.42
N LEU A 101 45.49 -5.83 28.37
CA LEU A 101 45.18 -6.44 27.09
C LEU A 101 44.99 -7.95 27.21
N GLN A 102 45.86 -8.63 27.98
CA GLN A 102 45.73 -10.06 28.24
C GLN A 102 44.44 -10.41 28.99
N ASN A 103 44.06 -9.61 30.01
CA ASN A 103 42.80 -9.79 30.73
C ASN A 103 41.59 -9.57 29.82
N ARG A 104 41.64 -8.56 28.96
CA ARG A 104 40.54 -8.22 28.05
C ARG A 104 40.36 -9.28 26.97
N ILE A 105 41.44 -9.80 26.40
CA ILE A 105 41.38 -10.92 25.45
C ILE A 105 40.86 -12.19 26.13
N SER A 106 41.31 -12.48 27.35
CA SER A 106 40.79 -13.60 28.14
C SER A 106 39.28 -13.48 28.41
N CYS A 107 38.80 -12.28 28.74
CA CYS A 107 37.37 -12.01 28.92
C CYS A 107 36.58 -12.23 27.63
N LEU A 108 37.09 -11.73 26.51
CA LEU A 108 36.45 -11.88 25.20
C LEU A 108 36.40 -13.35 24.75
N GLN A 109 37.48 -14.12 24.98
CA GLN A 109 37.53 -15.55 24.66
C GLN A 109 36.63 -16.40 25.56
N ASN A 110 36.59 -16.11 26.87
CA ASN A 110 35.90 -16.97 27.84
C ASN A 110 34.43 -16.61 28.05
N GLN A 111 34.03 -15.36 27.78
CA GLN A 111 32.66 -14.89 28.05
C GLN A 111 31.92 -14.50 26.77
N MET A 112 32.54 -13.69 25.91
CA MET A 112 31.83 -13.15 24.73
C MET A 112 31.73 -14.17 23.59
N LEU A 113 32.80 -14.94 23.34
CA LEU A 113 32.80 -15.93 22.26
C LEU A 113 31.76 -17.05 22.48
N PRO A 114 31.61 -17.64 23.69
CA PRO A 114 30.54 -18.61 23.95
C PRO A 114 29.14 -18.03 23.76
N LEU A 115 28.89 -16.78 24.21
CA LEU A 115 27.59 -16.12 24.01
C LEU A 115 27.27 -15.89 22.54
N LEU A 116 28.29 -15.54 21.73
CA LEU A 116 28.13 -15.38 20.29
C LEU A 116 27.83 -16.73 19.62
N VAL A 117 28.48 -17.80 20.07
CA VAL A 117 28.24 -19.18 19.61
C VAL A 117 26.82 -19.64 19.93
N ASP A 118 26.38 -19.46 21.17
CA ASP A 118 25.02 -19.79 21.60
C ASP A 118 23.98 -18.98 20.81
N SER A 119 24.27 -17.70 20.53
CA SER A 119 23.38 -16.80 19.79
C SER A 119 23.14 -17.27 18.35
N TRP A 120 24.19 -17.59 17.58
CA TRP A 120 23.97 -18.05 16.21
C TRP A 120 23.41 -19.49 16.16
N GLN A 121 23.74 -20.35 17.12
CA GLN A 121 23.12 -21.68 17.24
C GLN A 121 21.62 -21.60 17.54
N LEU A 122 21.21 -20.67 18.41
CA LEU A 122 19.80 -20.39 18.66
C LEU A 122 19.10 -19.88 17.39
N GLY A 123 19.75 -18.96 16.65
CA GLY A 123 19.27 -18.49 15.35
C GLY A 123 19.06 -19.63 14.35
N ARG A 124 19.95 -20.62 14.33
CA ARG A 124 19.82 -21.81 13.46
C ARG A 124 18.60 -22.65 13.84
N LYS A 125 18.43 -22.94 15.14
CA LYS A 125 17.26 -23.67 15.65
C LYS A 125 15.94 -22.96 15.37
N LEU A 126 15.91 -21.62 15.43
CA LEU A 126 14.72 -20.83 15.10
C LEU A 126 14.36 -20.93 13.62
N ILE A 127 15.35 -20.83 12.72
CA ILE A 127 15.14 -21.01 11.27
C ILE A 127 14.63 -22.43 10.98
N GLU A 128 15.22 -23.46 11.58
CA GLU A 128 14.78 -24.85 11.45
C GLU A 128 13.34 -25.05 11.97
N TYR A 129 12.99 -24.43 13.09
CA TYR A 129 11.64 -24.47 13.66
C TYR A 129 10.60 -23.80 12.73
N VAL A 130 10.95 -22.64 12.16
CA VAL A 130 10.09 -21.94 11.18
C VAL A 130 9.92 -22.79 9.91
N LYS A 131 10.98 -23.43 9.41
CA LYS A 131 10.92 -24.37 8.28
C LYS A 131 10.02 -25.58 8.58
N ALA A 132 10.14 -26.17 9.77
CA ALA A 132 9.36 -27.33 10.17
C ALA A 132 7.87 -27.00 10.36
N ASN A 133 7.55 -25.81 10.87
CA ASN A 133 6.18 -25.38 11.12
C ASN A 133 5.49 -24.74 9.90
N GLY A 134 6.25 -24.24 8.92
CA GLY A 134 5.72 -23.68 7.67
C GLY A 134 5.09 -24.72 6.73
N SER A 135 5.24 -26.02 7.01
CA SER A 135 4.77 -27.12 6.16
C SER A 135 3.45 -27.78 6.60
N TYR A 136 2.79 -27.30 7.66
CA TYR A 136 1.46 -27.80 8.05
C TYR A 136 0.35 -27.04 7.33
N PRO A 137 -0.52 -27.68 6.52
CA PRO A 137 -1.70 -27.04 5.98
C PRO A 137 -2.73 -26.87 7.10
N LEU A 138 -2.61 -25.80 7.89
CA LEU A 138 -3.64 -25.44 8.85
C LEU A 138 -4.87 -24.93 8.09
N LYS A 139 -5.96 -25.69 8.22
CA LYS A 139 -7.27 -25.41 7.61
C LYS A 139 -7.70 -23.96 7.83
N LYS A 140 -8.13 -23.33 6.73
CA LYS A 140 -9.13 -22.24 6.59
C LYS A 140 -9.67 -21.68 7.92
N GLY A 141 -9.22 -20.48 8.26
CA GLY A 141 -9.81 -19.59 9.26
C GLY A 141 -9.22 -18.19 9.06
N ALA A 142 -10.08 -17.17 8.96
CA ALA A 142 -9.71 -15.81 8.60
C ALA A 142 -8.83 -15.15 9.68
N ALA A 143 -7.51 -15.15 9.47
CA ALA A 143 -6.50 -14.21 9.95
C ALA A 143 -5.10 -14.84 9.76
N SER A 144 -4.67 -15.03 8.51
CA SER A 144 -3.31 -15.52 8.23
C SER A 144 -2.39 -14.33 7.95
N ALA A 145 -1.79 -13.80 9.01
CA ALA A 145 -0.67 -12.88 8.93
C ALA A 145 0.53 -13.53 9.60
N THR A 146 1.21 -14.43 8.89
CA THR A 146 2.66 -14.71 8.95
C THR A 146 3.00 -15.99 8.18
N CYS A 147 2.72 -16.02 6.88
CA CYS A 147 3.57 -16.82 6.00
C CYS A 147 4.81 -15.95 5.77
N LEU A 148 5.90 -16.22 6.50
CA LEU A 148 7.18 -15.56 6.26
C LEU A 148 7.56 -15.82 4.79
N ASP A 149 7.74 -14.73 4.05
CA ASP A 149 8.15 -14.77 2.65
C ASP A 149 9.43 -15.61 2.51
N GLY A 150 9.46 -16.53 1.56
CA GLY A 150 10.60 -17.41 1.31
C GLY A 150 11.89 -16.62 1.04
N GLN A 151 11.76 -15.41 0.50
CA GLN A 151 12.87 -14.48 0.32
C GLN A 151 13.48 -14.01 1.65
N VAL A 152 12.65 -13.70 2.65
CA VAL A 152 13.09 -13.26 3.99
C VAL A 152 13.79 -14.41 4.73
N LEU A 153 13.31 -15.66 4.54
CA LEU A 153 13.93 -16.84 5.12
C LEU A 153 15.35 -17.08 4.57
N VAL A 154 15.52 -16.98 3.25
CA VAL A 154 16.83 -17.09 2.58
C VAL A 154 17.77 -15.97 3.04
N GLU A 155 17.28 -14.74 3.17
CA GLU A 155 18.08 -13.62 3.68
C GLU A 155 18.56 -13.87 5.12
N CYS A 156 17.69 -14.36 6.00
CA CYS A 156 18.03 -14.72 7.37
C CYS A 156 19.08 -15.83 7.45
N GLU A 157 19.01 -16.84 6.57
CA GLU A 157 20.02 -17.90 6.48
C GLU A 157 21.39 -17.37 6.07
N VAL A 158 21.44 -16.52 5.04
CA VAL A 158 22.69 -15.90 4.58
C VAL A 158 23.32 -15.03 5.68
N LYS A 159 22.50 -14.25 6.40
CA LYS A 159 22.96 -13.42 7.52
C LYS A 159 23.48 -14.28 8.68
N LEU A 160 22.78 -15.36 9.03
CA LEU A 160 23.21 -16.25 10.10
C LEU A 160 24.54 -16.95 9.76
N GLN A 161 24.72 -17.38 8.52
CA GLN A 161 25.98 -17.95 8.06
C GLN A 161 27.11 -16.91 8.01
N GLY A 162 26.78 -15.64 7.73
CA GLY A 162 27.70 -14.51 7.89
C GLY A 162 28.17 -14.34 9.33
N LEU A 163 27.25 -14.45 10.30
CA LEU A 163 27.54 -14.34 11.73
C LEU A 163 28.43 -15.48 12.23
N GLU A 164 28.18 -16.72 11.79
CA GLU A 164 29.00 -17.90 12.10
C GLU A 164 30.45 -17.70 11.64
N ARG A 165 30.65 -17.32 10.36
CA ARG A 165 31.99 -17.03 9.83
C ARG A 165 32.67 -15.87 10.55
N ALA A 166 31.92 -14.83 10.92
CA ALA A 166 32.45 -13.70 11.67
C ALA A 166 32.91 -14.12 13.08
N ALA A 167 32.17 -15.00 13.75
CA ALA A 167 32.52 -15.55 15.05
C ALA A 167 33.79 -16.42 14.99
N GLU A 168 33.92 -17.25 13.95
CA GLU A 168 35.13 -18.06 13.70
C GLU A 168 36.36 -17.19 13.45
N ASN A 169 36.23 -16.17 12.59
CA ASN A 169 37.31 -15.23 12.30
C ASN A 169 37.73 -14.45 13.56
N LEU A 170 36.75 -14.06 14.39
CA LEU A 170 37.01 -13.39 15.66
C LEU A 170 37.77 -14.30 16.63
N ALA A 171 37.37 -15.58 16.72
CA ALA A 171 38.07 -16.57 17.54
C ALA A 171 39.54 -16.74 17.11
N ILE A 172 39.78 -16.88 15.81
CA ILE A 172 41.13 -17.00 15.24
C ILE A 172 41.95 -15.75 15.54
N SER A 173 41.39 -14.56 15.31
CA SER A 173 42.04 -13.28 15.60
C SER A 173 42.43 -13.16 17.08
N MET A 174 41.51 -13.47 18.00
CA MET A 174 41.79 -13.44 19.44
C MET A 174 42.90 -14.44 19.82
N GLN A 175 42.90 -15.63 19.23
CA GLN A 175 43.95 -16.63 19.46
C GLN A 175 45.32 -16.10 18.99
N THR A 176 45.37 -15.46 17.82
CA THR A 176 46.60 -14.85 17.29
C THR A 176 47.12 -13.74 18.21
N VAL A 177 46.25 -12.81 18.63
CA VAL A 177 46.65 -11.69 19.49
C VAL A 177 47.10 -12.20 20.87
N SER A 178 46.41 -13.19 21.44
CA SER A 178 46.84 -13.84 22.69
C SER A 178 48.22 -14.48 22.54
N GLY A 179 48.50 -15.16 21.43
CA GLY A 179 49.81 -15.76 21.16
C GLY A 179 50.93 -14.72 21.06
N VAL A 180 50.67 -13.59 20.40
CA VAL A 180 51.63 -12.48 20.30
C VAL A 180 51.92 -11.86 21.66
N LEU A 181 50.91 -11.65 22.50
CA LEU A 181 51.07 -11.10 23.85
C LEU A 181 51.84 -12.05 24.79
N GLN A 182 51.61 -13.35 24.67
CA GLN A 182 52.37 -14.37 25.41
C GLN A 182 53.84 -14.42 24.96
N ALA A 183 54.12 -14.39 23.66
CA ALA A 183 55.48 -14.35 23.12
C ALA A 183 56.24 -13.08 23.54
N LYS A 184 55.56 -11.92 23.54
CA LYS A 184 56.12 -10.65 24.04
C LYS A 184 56.47 -10.72 25.52
N SER A 185 55.61 -11.35 26.33
CA SER A 185 55.84 -11.53 27.78
C SER A 185 57.04 -12.44 28.06
N ALA A 186 57.27 -13.47 27.25
CA ALA A 186 58.42 -14.36 27.37
C ALA A 186 59.76 -13.65 27.04
N LEU A 187 59.79 -12.84 25.97
CA LEU A 187 60.98 -12.08 25.56
C LEU A 187 61.43 -11.05 26.63
N LEU A 188 60.46 -10.47 27.35
CA LEU A 188 60.75 -9.54 28.44
C LEU A 188 61.41 -10.24 29.64
N GLN A 189 61.09 -11.51 29.94
CA GLN A 189 61.74 -12.25 31.04
C GLN A 189 63.19 -12.63 30.74
N GLU A 190 63.54 -12.91 29.48
CA GLU A 190 64.89 -13.33 29.08
C GLU A 190 65.92 -12.18 29.22
N ASN A 191 65.49 -10.93 29.01
CA ASN A 191 66.35 -9.74 29.09
C ASN A 191 66.76 -9.32 30.52
N PHE A 192 66.09 -9.81 31.57
CA PHE A 192 66.43 -9.46 32.97
C PHE A 192 67.51 -10.35 33.61
N HIS A 193 67.91 -11.44 32.97
CA HIS A 193 68.87 -12.40 33.54
C HIS A 193 70.32 -12.25 33.06
N SER A 194 70.61 -11.33 32.12
CA SER A 194 71.94 -11.24 31.47
C SER A 194 72.88 -10.14 31.99
N VAL A 195 72.55 -9.41 33.07
CA VAL A 195 73.41 -8.32 33.59
C VAL A 195 73.82 -8.60 35.03
N GLY A 196 74.95 -9.29 35.22
CA GLY A 196 75.60 -9.45 36.52
C GLY A 196 77.04 -9.94 36.39
N MET A 197 77.96 -9.29 37.13
CA MET A 197 79.42 -9.48 37.28
C MET A 197 80.29 -8.74 36.23
N ASP A 198 81.35 -7.98 36.52
CA ASP A 198 82.07 -7.56 37.74
C ASP A 198 83.02 -6.37 37.35
N PRO A 199 83.49 -5.48 38.26
CA PRO A 199 84.31 -4.31 37.93
C PRO A 199 85.78 -4.41 38.41
N GLN A 200 86.78 -4.19 37.52
CA GLN A 200 88.11 -3.70 37.94
C GLN A 200 89.03 -3.19 36.80
N ALA A 201 89.32 -1.86 36.85
CA ALA A 201 90.57 -1.10 36.63
C ALA A 201 91.47 -1.30 35.35
N PRO A 202 92.47 -0.43 35.03
CA PRO A 202 92.82 0.92 35.54
C PRO A 202 92.91 2.02 34.44
N ARG A 203 92.92 3.29 34.88
CA ARG A 203 93.08 4.51 34.05
C ARG A 203 94.47 4.63 33.44
N SER A 204 94.54 5.04 32.17
CA SER A 204 95.73 5.62 31.54
C SER A 204 95.34 6.85 30.71
N ASP A 205 96.14 7.91 30.76
CA ASP A 205 95.89 9.23 30.15
C ASP A 205 96.02 9.27 28.61
N ASP A 206 95.99 8.09 27.96
CA ASP A 206 95.84 7.93 26.49
C ASP A 206 94.35 7.84 26.07
N GLU A 207 93.43 7.76 27.03
CA GLU A 207 92.00 7.62 26.76
C GLU A 207 91.35 8.88 26.18
N SER A 208 91.89 10.09 26.42
CA SER A 208 91.25 11.35 26.01
C SER A 208 91.10 11.48 24.49
N TYR A 209 92.11 11.07 23.72
CA TYR A 209 92.10 11.09 22.26
C TYR A 209 91.20 9.99 21.70
N LYS A 210 91.16 8.84 22.38
CA LYS A 210 90.35 7.66 22.03
C LYS A 210 88.84 7.89 22.28
N TRP A 211 88.48 8.61 23.34
CA TRP A 211 87.10 9.02 23.63
C TRP A 211 86.59 10.09 22.67
N LYS A 212 87.45 10.99 22.20
CA LYS A 212 87.10 12.00 21.17
C LYS A 212 86.80 11.34 19.82
N GLN A 213 87.62 10.36 19.42
CA GLN A 213 87.38 9.55 18.23
C GLN A 213 86.08 8.74 18.37
N LYS A 214 85.87 8.09 19.53
CA LYS A 214 84.67 7.28 19.82
C LYS A 214 83.40 8.13 19.87
N SER A 215 83.46 9.35 20.40
CA SER A 215 82.30 10.26 20.44
C SER A 215 81.96 10.81 19.05
N GLU A 216 82.95 11.11 18.21
CA GLU A 216 82.74 11.48 16.80
C GLU A 216 82.10 10.34 16.00
N ASP A 217 82.52 9.09 16.23
CA ASP A 217 81.91 7.91 15.59
C ASP A 217 80.45 7.68 16.05
N ILE A 218 80.16 7.94 17.33
CA ILE A 218 78.78 7.92 17.86
C ILE A 218 77.94 9.02 17.21
N ILE A 219 78.43 10.25 17.13
CA ILE A 219 77.71 11.36 16.49
C ILE A 219 77.47 11.06 15.00
N ARG A 220 78.47 10.48 14.32
CA ARG A 220 78.37 10.11 12.90
C ARG A 220 77.34 8.99 12.66
N SER A 221 77.29 7.99 13.53
CA SER A 221 76.27 6.93 13.46
C SER A 221 74.87 7.45 13.77
N GLN A 222 74.74 8.38 14.72
CA GLN A 222 73.48 9.03 15.08
C GLN A 222 72.95 9.92 13.95
N LEU A 223 73.81 10.73 13.31
CA LEU A 223 73.47 11.51 12.13
C LEU A 223 73.03 10.63 10.95
N LYS A 224 73.70 9.48 10.75
CA LYS A 224 73.32 8.51 9.71
C LYS A 224 71.95 7.88 10.00
N ALA A 225 71.67 7.52 11.25
CA ALA A 225 70.37 7.01 11.67
C ALA A 225 69.26 8.06 11.49
N GLU A 226 69.53 9.32 11.85
CA GLU A 226 68.61 10.45 11.66
C GLU A 226 68.33 10.73 10.18
N THR A 227 69.36 10.64 9.33
CA THR A 227 69.23 10.79 7.87
C THR A 227 68.33 9.70 7.29
N LEU A 228 68.54 8.43 7.71
CA LEU A 228 67.71 7.29 7.27
C LEU A 228 66.27 7.40 7.78
N LEU A 229 66.08 7.81 9.04
CA LEU A 229 64.74 8.03 9.59
C LEU A 229 64.01 9.13 8.82
N THR A 230 64.70 10.23 8.52
CA THR A 230 64.15 11.35 7.76
C THR A 230 63.76 10.93 6.35
N SER A 231 64.57 10.10 5.67
CA SER A 231 64.21 9.59 4.33
C SER A 231 62.99 8.66 4.39
N LEU A 232 62.93 7.76 5.38
CA LEU A 232 61.79 6.85 5.59
C LEU A 232 60.48 7.59 5.89
N LEU A 233 60.53 8.61 6.76
CA LEU A 233 59.36 9.44 7.07
C LEU A 233 58.88 10.21 5.84
N ARG A 234 59.79 10.70 5.01
CA ARG A 234 59.46 11.40 3.77
C ARG A 234 58.80 10.47 2.74
N GLU A 235 59.32 9.26 2.59
CA GLU A 235 58.71 8.24 1.72
C GLU A 235 57.31 7.82 2.22
N LYS A 236 57.16 7.60 3.53
CA LYS A 236 55.86 7.35 4.17
C LYS A 236 54.87 8.49 3.95
N LEU A 237 55.34 9.75 4.03
CA LEU A 237 54.51 10.93 3.76
C LEU A 237 54.02 10.93 2.31
N TYR A 238 54.92 10.75 1.33
CA TYR A 238 54.55 10.68 -0.09
C TYR A 238 53.57 9.54 -0.40
N SER A 239 53.77 8.37 0.21
CA SER A 239 52.83 7.25 0.05
C SER A 239 51.43 7.60 0.60
N LYS A 240 51.34 8.38 1.68
CA LYS A 240 50.08 8.81 2.26
C LYS A 240 49.43 9.93 1.45
N ASP A 241 50.21 10.85 0.89
CA ASP A 241 49.69 11.88 -0.02
C ASP A 241 49.04 11.25 -1.26
N LEU A 242 49.66 10.22 -1.84
CA LEU A 242 49.08 9.48 -2.98
C LEU A 242 47.77 8.76 -2.61
N GLU A 243 47.71 8.14 -1.43
CA GLU A 243 46.48 7.50 -0.93
C GLU A 243 45.35 8.53 -0.75
N ILE A 244 45.67 9.74 -0.27
CA ILE A 244 44.71 10.84 -0.13
C ILE A 244 44.19 11.28 -1.51
N GLU A 245 45.05 11.45 -2.50
CA GLU A 245 44.64 11.82 -3.87
C GLU A 245 43.71 10.76 -4.48
N GLN A 246 44.01 9.48 -4.28
CA GLN A 246 43.15 8.39 -4.75
C GLN A 246 41.78 8.43 -4.05
N LEU A 247 41.74 8.56 -2.73
CA LEU A 247 40.49 8.65 -1.97
C LEU A 247 39.66 9.88 -2.38
N GLN A 248 40.30 11.01 -2.69
CA GLN A 248 39.61 12.19 -3.20
C GLN A 248 38.98 11.94 -4.58
N ALA A 249 39.67 11.23 -5.47
CA ALA A 249 39.13 10.86 -6.78
C ALA A 249 37.95 9.89 -6.66
N GLU A 250 38.05 8.89 -5.79
CA GLU A 250 36.97 7.94 -5.49
C GLU A 250 35.76 8.64 -4.88
N LEU A 251 35.96 9.53 -3.92
CA LEU A 251 34.90 10.35 -3.32
C LEU A 251 34.21 11.21 -4.39
N ALA A 252 34.97 11.87 -5.26
CA ALA A 252 34.40 12.68 -6.33
C ALA A 252 33.59 11.84 -7.33
N ALA A 253 34.02 10.61 -7.63
CA ALA A 253 33.25 9.69 -8.46
C ALA A 253 31.96 9.23 -7.77
N ALA A 254 32.02 8.91 -6.47
CA ALA A 254 30.86 8.51 -5.67
C ALA A 254 29.82 9.64 -5.57
N VAL A 255 30.26 10.90 -5.36
CA VAL A 255 29.37 12.07 -5.34
C VAL A 255 28.64 12.24 -6.67
N ARG A 256 29.35 12.17 -7.81
CA ARG A 256 28.71 12.23 -9.13
C ARG A 256 27.72 11.08 -9.35
N GLY A 257 28.05 9.87 -8.90
CA GLY A 257 27.13 8.74 -8.95
C GLY A 257 25.86 8.97 -8.13
N ASN A 258 25.99 9.57 -6.95
CA ASN A 258 24.86 9.92 -6.09
C ASN A 258 23.95 10.97 -6.76
N ASP A 259 24.53 12.00 -7.40
CA ASP A 259 23.75 12.99 -8.14
C ASP A 259 22.92 12.37 -9.28
N VAL A 260 23.50 11.41 -10.02
CA VAL A 260 22.77 10.65 -11.06
C VAL A 260 21.62 9.86 -10.45
N LEU A 261 21.87 9.11 -9.37
CA LEU A 261 20.83 8.34 -8.68
C LEU A 261 19.71 9.24 -8.15
N LYS A 262 20.04 10.43 -7.64
CA LYS A 262 19.06 11.42 -7.19
C LYS A 262 18.16 11.90 -8.34
N CYS A 263 18.72 12.13 -9.52
CA CYS A 263 17.94 12.43 -10.72
C CYS A 263 17.03 11.27 -11.14
N GLU A 264 17.52 10.02 -11.08
CA GLU A 264 16.70 8.84 -11.39
C GLU A 264 15.54 8.66 -10.40
N VAL A 265 15.79 8.86 -9.10
CA VAL A 265 14.75 8.84 -8.06
C VAL A 265 13.70 9.91 -8.34
N GLN A 266 14.10 11.13 -8.69
CA GLN A 266 13.15 12.20 -9.02
C GLN A 266 12.31 11.85 -10.26
N ASN A 267 12.94 11.36 -11.32
CA ASN A 267 12.23 10.91 -12.53
C ASN A 267 11.22 9.79 -12.21
N ALA A 268 11.60 8.84 -11.35
CA ALA A 268 10.70 7.77 -10.92
C ALA A 268 9.51 8.31 -10.12
N LEU A 269 9.73 9.29 -9.22
CA LEU A 269 8.67 9.96 -8.48
C LEU A 269 7.70 10.72 -9.39
N ASP A 270 8.22 11.44 -10.38
CA ASP A 270 7.40 12.18 -11.35
C ASP A 270 6.54 11.24 -12.21
N ASN A 271 7.13 10.12 -12.65
CA ASN A 271 6.40 9.07 -13.36
C ASN A 271 5.30 8.45 -12.49
N LEU A 272 5.60 8.18 -11.21
CA LEU A 272 4.62 7.67 -10.26
C LEU A 272 3.48 8.66 -10.05
N SER A 273 3.77 9.95 -9.95
CA SER A 273 2.76 11.01 -9.85
C SER A 273 1.83 11.04 -11.06
N CYS A 274 2.39 10.93 -12.28
CA CYS A 274 1.62 10.84 -13.52
C CYS A 274 0.70 9.60 -13.56
N ILE A 275 1.24 8.42 -13.19
CA ILE A 275 0.47 7.18 -13.10
C ILE A 275 -0.65 7.30 -12.06
N ASN A 276 -0.38 7.92 -10.92
CA ASN A 276 -1.37 8.15 -9.86
C ASN A 276 -2.51 9.07 -10.32
N HIS A 277 -2.21 10.13 -11.09
CA HIS A 277 -3.25 10.97 -11.70
C HIS A 277 -4.11 10.18 -12.70
N LYS A 278 -3.49 9.35 -13.54
CA LYS A 278 -4.21 8.49 -14.49
C LYS A 278 -5.07 7.43 -13.78
N MET A 279 -4.61 6.89 -12.67
CA MET A 279 -5.37 5.96 -11.83
C MET A 279 -6.64 6.64 -11.29
N LYS A 280 -6.53 7.84 -10.71
CA LYS A 280 -7.68 8.60 -10.20
C LYS A 280 -8.70 8.94 -11.29
N GLU A 281 -8.25 9.25 -12.51
CA GLU A 281 -9.16 9.45 -13.65
C GLU A 281 -9.93 8.17 -14.00
N LEU A 282 -9.26 7.01 -14.00
CA LEU A 282 -9.91 5.73 -14.24
C LEU A 282 -10.90 5.35 -13.12
N GLU A 283 -10.58 5.66 -11.86
CA GLU A 283 -11.52 5.49 -10.74
C GLU A 283 -12.78 6.34 -10.94
N LEU A 284 -12.64 7.61 -11.34
CA LEU A 284 -13.77 8.47 -11.62
C LEU A 284 -14.62 7.96 -12.80
N GLN A 285 -13.98 7.48 -13.86
CA GLN A 285 -14.65 6.85 -15.00
C GLN A 285 -15.44 5.60 -14.58
N MET A 286 -14.88 4.78 -13.69
CA MET A 286 -15.53 3.59 -13.17
C MET A 286 -16.79 3.95 -12.38
N MET A 287 -16.70 4.96 -11.50
CA MET A 287 -17.86 5.45 -10.74
C MET A 287 -19.01 5.92 -11.64
N LYS A 288 -18.70 6.68 -12.71
CA LYS A 288 -19.73 7.10 -13.69
C LYS A 288 -20.38 5.93 -14.41
N LYS A 289 -19.60 4.88 -14.72
CA LYS A 289 -20.15 3.67 -15.34
C LYS A 289 -21.02 2.90 -14.36
N ASP A 290 -20.65 2.82 -13.09
CA ASP A 290 -21.47 2.18 -12.06
C ASP A 290 -22.81 2.90 -11.87
N GLU A 291 -22.82 4.24 -11.86
CA GLU A 291 -24.06 5.04 -11.88
C GLU A 291 -24.93 4.71 -13.09
N THR A 292 -24.33 4.61 -14.28
CA THR A 292 -25.04 4.25 -15.51
C THR A 292 -25.60 2.82 -15.46
N ILE A 293 -24.83 1.87 -14.93
CA ILE A 293 -25.27 0.48 -14.75
C ILE A 293 -26.46 0.42 -13.79
N ASN A 294 -26.39 1.14 -12.67
CA ASN A 294 -27.47 1.19 -11.69
C ASN A 294 -28.76 1.78 -12.29
N HIS A 295 -28.63 2.83 -13.11
CA HIS A 295 -29.77 3.41 -13.81
C HIS A 295 -30.42 2.41 -14.78
N LEU A 296 -29.61 1.77 -15.65
CA LEU A 296 -30.09 0.77 -16.59
C LEU A 296 -30.71 -0.46 -15.91
N GLN A 297 -30.18 -0.87 -14.75
CA GLN A 297 -30.79 -1.92 -13.94
C GLN A 297 -32.17 -1.49 -13.41
N GLY A 298 -32.33 -0.23 -13.01
CA GLY A 298 -33.61 0.36 -12.63
C GLY A 298 -34.63 0.27 -13.77
N ASP A 299 -34.27 0.80 -14.94
CA ASP A 299 -35.12 0.79 -16.14
C ASP A 299 -35.52 -0.63 -16.54
N LEU A 300 -34.58 -1.58 -16.50
CA LEU A 300 -34.87 -2.98 -16.80
C LEU A 300 -35.89 -3.58 -15.83
N GLN A 301 -35.82 -3.26 -14.54
CA GLN A 301 -36.82 -3.72 -13.57
C GLN A 301 -38.19 -3.08 -13.82
N GLU A 302 -38.24 -1.82 -14.22
CA GLU A 302 -39.49 -1.15 -14.57
C GLU A 302 -40.13 -1.77 -15.81
N CYS A 303 -39.38 -1.93 -16.92
CA CYS A 303 -39.85 -2.62 -18.11
C CYS A 303 -40.34 -4.05 -17.80
N LYS A 304 -39.66 -4.76 -16.89
CA LYS A 304 -40.09 -6.10 -16.46
C LYS A 304 -41.43 -6.07 -15.74
N LYS A 305 -41.71 -5.06 -14.91
CA LYS A 305 -43.00 -4.86 -14.23
C LYS A 305 -44.10 -4.54 -15.23
N GLU A 306 -43.85 -3.61 -16.16
CA GLU A 306 -44.79 -3.26 -17.22
C GLU A 306 -45.15 -4.47 -18.08
N LEU A 307 -44.14 -5.25 -18.49
CA LEU A 307 -44.35 -6.48 -19.24
C LEU A 307 -45.20 -7.49 -18.47
N ALA A 308 -45.02 -7.61 -17.16
CA ALA A 308 -45.85 -8.49 -16.33
C ALA A 308 -47.31 -8.02 -16.29
N ILE A 309 -47.55 -6.71 -16.18
CA ILE A 309 -48.89 -6.11 -16.23
C ILE A 309 -49.55 -6.39 -17.59
N VAL A 310 -48.85 -6.11 -18.70
CA VAL A 310 -49.36 -6.34 -20.05
C VAL A 310 -49.66 -7.82 -20.29
N ARG A 311 -48.79 -8.73 -19.85
CA ARG A 311 -49.06 -10.18 -19.89
C ARG A 311 -50.30 -10.60 -19.12
N GLY A 312 -50.63 -9.91 -18.03
CA GLY A 312 -51.85 -10.15 -17.26
C GLY A 312 -53.13 -9.60 -17.94
N ILE A 313 -53.02 -8.51 -18.69
CA ILE A 313 -54.16 -7.89 -19.41
C ILE A 313 -54.47 -8.65 -20.71
N LEU A 314 -53.44 -9.09 -21.44
CA LEU A 314 -53.57 -9.75 -22.74
C LEU A 314 -54.59 -10.91 -22.81
N PRO A 315 -54.65 -11.86 -21.85
CA PRO A 315 -55.63 -12.93 -21.89
C PRO A 315 -57.08 -12.42 -21.75
N LYS A 316 -57.32 -11.38 -20.92
CA LYS A 316 -58.65 -10.80 -20.74
C LYS A 316 -59.16 -10.16 -22.04
N VAL A 317 -58.31 -9.35 -22.67
CA VAL A 317 -58.61 -8.74 -23.98
C VAL A 317 -58.82 -9.82 -25.05
N SER A 318 -58.08 -10.92 -24.98
CA SER A 318 -58.26 -12.04 -25.92
C SER A 318 -59.59 -12.75 -25.71
N GLU A 319 -59.99 -13.00 -24.46
CA GLU A 319 -61.28 -13.59 -24.10
C GLU A 319 -62.46 -12.69 -24.52
N GLU A 320 -62.38 -11.38 -24.25
CA GLU A 320 -63.38 -10.40 -24.70
C GLU A 320 -63.54 -10.40 -26.23
N ARG A 321 -62.42 -10.45 -26.96
CA ARG A 321 -62.41 -10.55 -28.43
C ARG A 321 -63.07 -11.84 -28.92
N ASP A 322 -62.82 -12.97 -28.26
CA ASP A 322 -63.43 -14.27 -28.61
C ASP A 322 -64.93 -14.31 -28.31
N LEU A 323 -65.37 -13.72 -27.20
CA LEU A 323 -66.78 -13.57 -26.85
C LEU A 323 -67.53 -12.72 -27.88
N MET A 324 -66.99 -11.54 -28.20
CA MET A 324 -67.59 -10.65 -29.20
C MET A 324 -67.64 -11.29 -30.59
N TRP A 325 -66.62 -12.07 -30.97
CA TRP A 325 -66.62 -12.84 -32.21
C TRP A 325 -67.77 -13.87 -32.25
N ASN A 326 -68.02 -14.57 -31.14
CA ASN A 326 -69.13 -15.51 -31.04
C ASN A 326 -70.49 -14.81 -31.12
N GLU A 327 -70.65 -13.63 -30.51
CA GLU A 327 -71.86 -12.83 -30.63
C GLU A 327 -72.11 -12.39 -32.08
N VAL A 328 -71.09 -11.87 -32.76
CA VAL A 328 -71.17 -11.49 -34.19
C VAL A 328 -71.60 -12.69 -35.04
N LYS A 329 -71.05 -13.88 -34.77
CA LYS A 329 -71.46 -15.12 -35.46
C LYS A 329 -72.94 -15.44 -35.24
N GLN A 330 -73.42 -15.38 -34.00
CA GLN A 330 -74.84 -15.64 -33.69
C GLN A 330 -75.77 -14.61 -34.35
N TYR A 331 -75.42 -13.33 -34.33
CA TYR A 331 -76.20 -12.30 -35.02
C TYR A 331 -76.22 -12.52 -36.53
N THR A 332 -75.11 -12.97 -37.11
CA THR A 332 -75.02 -13.29 -38.54
C THR A 332 -75.97 -14.44 -38.90
N GLU A 333 -76.00 -15.51 -38.12
CA GLU A 333 -76.92 -16.65 -38.32
C GLU A 333 -78.39 -16.21 -38.20
N LYS A 334 -78.74 -15.44 -37.17
CA LYS A 334 -80.09 -14.88 -37.00
C LYS A 334 -80.49 -13.99 -38.18
N ASN A 335 -79.56 -13.16 -38.67
CA ASN A 335 -79.80 -12.30 -39.82
C ASN A 335 -80.03 -13.11 -41.10
N MET A 336 -79.33 -14.24 -41.30
CA MET A 336 -79.59 -15.15 -42.42
C MET A 336 -81.00 -15.76 -42.35
N LEU A 337 -81.43 -16.20 -41.15
CA LEU A 337 -82.78 -16.73 -40.94
C LEU A 337 -83.86 -15.68 -41.24
N LEU A 338 -83.73 -14.48 -40.67
CA LEU A 338 -84.66 -13.37 -40.94
C LEU A 338 -84.70 -12.99 -42.43
N ASN A 339 -83.55 -12.93 -43.11
CA ASN A 339 -83.50 -12.67 -44.55
C ASN A 339 -84.25 -13.75 -45.35
N SER A 340 -84.16 -15.02 -44.94
CA SER A 340 -84.89 -16.12 -45.59
C SER A 340 -86.41 -15.99 -45.37
N GLU A 341 -86.85 -15.60 -44.18
CA GLU A 341 -88.26 -15.33 -43.87
C GLU A 341 -88.80 -14.15 -44.67
N ILE A 342 -88.04 -13.05 -44.76
CA ILE A 342 -88.36 -11.88 -45.60
C ILE A 342 -88.56 -12.31 -47.05
N ASN A 343 -87.69 -13.18 -47.58
CA ASN A 343 -87.81 -13.67 -48.96
C ASN A 343 -89.07 -14.53 -49.16
N VAL A 344 -89.45 -15.34 -48.18
CA VAL A 344 -90.70 -16.13 -48.23
C VAL A 344 -91.92 -15.21 -48.18
N LEU A 345 -91.93 -14.22 -47.28
CA LEU A 345 -93.01 -13.25 -47.19
C LEU A 345 -93.15 -12.43 -48.47
N ARG A 346 -92.03 -12.01 -49.07
CA ARG A 346 -92.02 -11.33 -50.37
C ARG A 346 -92.67 -12.16 -51.46
N LYS A 347 -92.31 -13.44 -51.59
CA LYS A 347 -92.94 -14.36 -52.55
C LYS A 347 -94.45 -14.55 -52.31
N LYS A 348 -94.89 -14.57 -51.04
CA LYS A 348 -96.32 -14.64 -50.71
C LYS A 348 -97.05 -13.36 -51.11
N ILE A 349 -96.45 -12.19 -50.91
CA ILE A 349 -97.00 -10.91 -51.36
C ILE A 349 -97.14 -10.92 -52.89
N GLU A 350 -96.08 -11.28 -53.61
CA GLU A 350 -96.10 -11.41 -55.08
C GLU A 350 -97.23 -12.35 -55.56
N ALA A 351 -97.40 -13.52 -54.92
CA ALA A 351 -98.46 -14.46 -55.26
C ALA A 351 -99.88 -13.93 -54.95
N LEU A 352 -100.04 -13.17 -53.87
CA LEU A 352 -101.32 -12.53 -53.54
C LEU A 352 -101.63 -11.40 -54.51
N ASP A 353 -100.64 -10.61 -54.91
CA ASP A 353 -100.81 -9.56 -55.92
C ASP A 353 -101.25 -10.15 -57.27
N GLU A 354 -100.70 -11.31 -57.66
CA GLU A 354 -101.16 -12.07 -58.84
C GLU A 354 -102.61 -12.56 -58.71
N ASP A 355 -103.01 -13.11 -57.56
CA ASP A 355 -104.41 -13.53 -57.33
C ASP A 355 -105.37 -12.35 -57.35
N ILE A 356 -105.00 -11.21 -56.74
CA ILE A 356 -105.79 -9.97 -56.77
C ILE A 356 -106.01 -9.53 -58.22
N LEU A 357 -104.95 -9.45 -59.02
CA LEU A 357 -105.06 -9.08 -60.45
C LEU A 357 -105.97 -10.05 -61.22
N LEU A 358 -105.89 -11.35 -60.94
CA LEU A 358 -106.74 -12.36 -61.55
C LEU A 358 -108.21 -12.20 -61.14
N LYS A 359 -108.49 -11.94 -59.86
CA LYS A 359 -109.85 -11.66 -59.36
C LYS A 359 -110.40 -10.37 -59.91
N GLU A 360 -109.61 -9.30 -60.01
CA GLU A 360 -110.00 -8.04 -60.65
C GLU A 360 -110.34 -8.25 -62.13
N GLY A 361 -109.56 -9.05 -62.85
CA GLY A 361 -109.87 -9.48 -64.22
C GLY A 361 -111.20 -10.23 -64.31
N GLN A 362 -111.44 -11.22 -63.43
CA GLN A 362 -112.72 -11.96 -63.37
C GLN A 362 -113.91 -11.04 -63.06
N ILE A 363 -113.77 -10.13 -62.09
CA ILE A 363 -114.79 -9.14 -61.74
C ILE A 363 -115.10 -8.25 -62.94
N THR A 364 -114.08 -7.80 -63.68
CA THR A 364 -114.25 -6.98 -64.88
C THR A 364 -115.07 -7.72 -65.95
N ILE A 365 -114.75 -8.99 -66.24
CA ILE A 365 -115.51 -9.82 -67.19
C ILE A 365 -116.97 -10.00 -66.76
N LEU A 366 -117.21 -10.29 -65.47
CA LEU A 366 -118.56 -10.45 -64.93
C LEU A 366 -119.35 -9.13 -65.01
N LYS A 367 -118.72 -8.01 -64.70
CA LYS A 367 -119.31 -6.67 -64.79
C LYS A 367 -119.72 -6.34 -66.22
N ASP A 368 -118.89 -6.66 -67.21
CA ASP A 368 -119.21 -6.50 -68.64
C ASP A 368 -120.34 -7.43 -69.11
N SER A 369 -120.42 -8.64 -68.54
CA SER A 369 -121.48 -9.61 -68.86
C SER A 369 -122.85 -9.20 -68.30
N MET A 370 -122.91 -8.54 -67.14
CA MET A 370 -124.15 -7.98 -66.58
C MET A 370 -124.54 -6.63 -67.20
N GLY A 371 -123.60 -5.92 -67.82
CA GLY A 371 -123.83 -4.63 -68.49
C GLY A 371 -124.44 -4.73 -69.90
N LYS A 372 -124.65 -5.93 -70.45
CA LYS A 372 -125.38 -6.14 -71.71
C LYS A 372 -126.89 -6.31 -71.43
N PRO A 373 -127.77 -5.41 -71.91
CA PRO A 373 -129.20 -5.65 -71.87
C PRO A 373 -129.55 -6.84 -72.77
N PHE A 374 -130.29 -7.81 -72.23
CA PHE A 374 -131.04 -8.77 -73.03
C PHE A 374 -132.19 -8.02 -73.72
N ASP A 375 -131.88 -7.36 -74.85
CA ASP A 375 -132.88 -6.66 -75.67
C ASP A 375 -133.39 -7.60 -76.77
N LEU A 376 -134.51 -8.27 -76.48
CA LEU A 376 -135.20 -9.21 -77.36
C LEU A 376 -136.31 -8.55 -78.21
N LEU A 377 -136.40 -7.22 -78.20
CA LEU A 377 -137.41 -6.47 -78.96
C LEU A 377 -136.76 -5.34 -79.76
N ALA A 378 -136.16 -5.72 -80.89
CA ALA A 378 -135.73 -4.78 -81.92
C ALA A 378 -136.94 -4.13 -82.61
N SER A 379 -136.96 -2.80 -82.66
CA SER A 379 -137.51 -2.06 -83.82
C SER A 379 -136.98 -0.62 -83.85
N PRO A 380 -136.75 -0.04 -85.04
CA PRO A 380 -135.49 0.64 -85.32
C PRO A 380 -135.59 2.14 -85.58
N ASP A 381 -134.38 2.70 -85.61
CA ASP A 381 -133.92 3.90 -86.29
C ASP A 381 -134.26 5.27 -85.70
N SER A 382 -133.19 6.00 -85.35
CA SER A 382 -132.69 7.06 -86.25
C SER A 382 -131.38 7.64 -85.73
N SER A 383 -130.52 8.02 -86.68
CA SER A 383 -129.62 9.18 -86.69
C SER A 383 -128.73 9.40 -85.45
N GLU A 384 -127.43 9.64 -85.51
CA GLU A 384 -126.56 10.20 -86.54
C GLU A 384 -125.34 10.58 -85.69
N ASN A 385 -124.16 10.14 -86.16
CA ASN A 385 -122.85 10.78 -86.07
C ASN A 385 -122.61 11.85 -84.96
N PHE A 386 -121.42 11.85 -84.38
CA PHE A 386 -120.44 12.95 -84.49
C PHE A 386 -119.38 12.85 -83.35
N TRP A 387 -118.14 12.50 -83.75
CA TRP A 387 -116.84 12.88 -83.15
C TRP A 387 -116.47 12.36 -81.74
N THR A 388 -115.22 12.10 -81.37
CA THR A 388 -113.87 12.40 -81.91
C THR A 388 -112.85 11.58 -81.09
N ASN A 389 -111.77 11.12 -81.73
CA ASN A 389 -110.34 11.34 -81.38
C ASN A 389 -109.90 11.40 -79.89
N ALA A 390 -108.74 10.90 -79.46
CA ALA A 390 -107.51 10.55 -80.16
C ALA A 390 -106.53 9.87 -79.19
N ARG A 391 -105.55 9.19 -79.82
CA ARG A 391 -104.19 8.84 -79.36
C ARG A 391 -104.00 7.73 -78.34
#